data_AF-A0A1Y2D3R3-F1
#
_entry.id   AF-A0A1Y2D3R3-F1
#
_cell.length_a   1.000
_cell.length_b   1.000
_cell.length_c   1.000
_cell.angle_alpha   90.00
_cell.angle_beta   90.00
_cell.angle_gamma   90.00
#
_symmetry.space_group_name_H-M   'P 1'
#
loop_
_entity.id
_entity.type
_entity.pdbx_description
1 polymer ?
#
loop_
_entity_poly.entity_id
_entity_poly.type
_entity_poly.pdbx_seq_one_letter_code
_entity_poly.pdbx_strand_id
1 'polypeptide(L)'
;MPLLTNLKPLSPAPLEVAEAEHTVYLAAAGISGAATVLGVVQLVCCVYAIFALERRSELKTTAQRSQLSSINVALLLACLSAIGLSLCKMLNCLFADGGRTESVARIAEIFFLCMSEQCYLFFAWKRSYPLIKMTSAFVFKYLRMTIKVTPIITFSQLIPYIVYYMMSEKSPAVSIVYDSLMALTGAFVTSMDIIMVTCFIKYLRKVEDRLPDPSFVIIAKYGCISVLISFGATVPIRRSCIFKL
;
A
#
# COMPACT_ATOMS: atom_id res chain seq x y z
N MET A 1 60.25 5.15 -17.75
CA MET A 1 58.95 4.45 -17.50
C MET A 1 59.27 3.14 -16.81
N PRO A 2 58.54 2.65 -15.78
CA PRO A 2 57.30 3.09 -15.10
C PRO A 2 57.59 3.50 -13.61
N LEU A 3 56.71 4.10 -12.79
CA LEU A 3 55.51 3.55 -12.14
C LEU A 3 54.68 4.73 -11.57
N LEU A 4 53.49 4.96 -12.12
CA LEU A 4 52.43 5.78 -11.53
C LEU A 4 51.19 4.88 -11.39
N THR A 5 51.22 3.98 -10.42
CA THR A 5 50.08 3.10 -10.10
C THR A 5 50.00 2.89 -8.60
N ASN A 6 49.62 3.92 -7.85
CA ASN A 6 49.10 3.79 -6.48
C ASN A 6 48.44 5.10 -6.02
N LEU A 7 47.53 5.66 -6.83
CA LEU A 7 46.56 6.62 -6.33
C LEU A 7 45.42 5.82 -5.69
N LYS A 8 45.52 5.62 -4.38
CA LYS A 8 44.39 5.17 -3.55
C LYS A 8 43.25 6.17 -3.77
N PRO A 9 42.04 5.74 -4.14
CA PRO A 9 40.94 6.67 -4.34
C PRO A 9 40.74 7.44 -3.03
N LEU A 10 40.78 8.76 -3.13
CA LEU A 10 40.48 9.66 -2.02
C LEU A 10 39.06 9.32 -1.58
N SER A 11 38.91 8.71 -0.41
CA SER A 11 37.60 8.57 0.23
C SER A 11 37.00 9.98 0.33
N PRO A 12 35.75 10.20 -0.08
CA PRO A 12 35.11 11.50 0.02
C PRO A 12 35.24 12.01 1.46
N ALA A 13 35.50 13.30 1.60
CA ALA A 13 35.63 13.91 2.92
C ALA A 13 34.32 13.70 3.70
N PRO A 14 34.37 13.45 5.03
CA PRO A 14 33.18 13.15 5.84
C PRO A 14 32.07 14.21 5.75
N LEU A 15 32.42 15.44 5.36
CA LEU A 15 31.46 16.53 5.13
C LEU A 15 30.62 16.34 3.86
N GLU A 16 31.22 15.87 2.76
CA GLU A 16 30.51 15.65 1.48
C GLU A 16 29.50 14.49 1.59
N VAL A 17 29.83 13.48 2.39
CA VAL A 17 28.93 12.34 2.64
C VAL A 17 27.71 12.79 3.47
N ALA A 18 27.92 13.63 4.49
CA ALA A 18 26.85 14.13 5.33
C ALA A 18 25.89 15.08 4.57
N GLU A 19 26.41 15.95 3.71
CA GLU A 19 25.59 16.84 2.86
C GLU A 19 24.76 16.06 1.84
N ALA A 20 25.34 15.00 1.25
CA ALA A 20 24.64 14.11 0.33
C ALA A 20 23.51 13.36 1.04
N GLU A 21 23.74 12.83 2.25
CA GLU A 21 22.70 12.14 3.02
C GLU A 21 21.55 13.07 3.40
N HIS A 22 21.86 14.29 3.88
CA HIS A 22 20.84 15.28 4.25
C HIS A 22 19.96 15.69 3.06
N THR A 23 20.57 15.87 1.89
CA THR A 23 19.84 16.18 0.65
C THR A 23 18.88 15.05 0.25
N VAL A 24 19.31 13.79 0.40
CA VAL A 24 18.46 12.62 0.13
C VAL A 24 17.29 12.53 1.11
N TYR A 25 17.51 12.78 2.39
CA TYR A 25 16.43 12.79 3.39
C TYR A 25 15.40 13.89 3.11
N LEU A 26 15.84 15.09 2.74
CA LEU A 26 14.95 16.19 2.34
C LEU A 26 14.13 15.84 1.09
N ALA A 27 14.75 15.24 0.07
CA ALA A 27 14.04 14.80 -1.13
C ALA A 27 13.00 13.72 -0.80
N ALA A 28 13.35 12.73 0.03
CA ALA A 28 12.43 11.68 0.46
C ALA A 28 11.28 12.23 1.32
N ALA A 29 11.54 13.20 2.19
CA ALA A 29 10.52 13.93 2.94
C ALA A 29 9.57 14.68 2.00
N GLY A 30 10.10 15.40 1.00
CA GLY A 30 9.31 16.12 0.00
C GLY A 30 8.38 15.20 -0.81
N ILE A 31 8.90 14.05 -1.27
CA ILE A 31 8.10 13.03 -1.99
C ILE A 31 6.99 12.48 -1.08
N SER A 32 7.32 12.17 0.17
CA SER A 32 6.35 11.61 1.13
C SER A 32 5.29 12.64 1.53
N GLY A 33 5.67 13.92 1.63
CA GLY A 33 4.75 15.04 1.80
C GLY A 33 3.79 15.20 0.63
N ALA A 34 4.30 15.16 -0.60
CA ALA A 34 3.46 15.19 -1.80
C ALA A 34 2.49 14.00 -1.85
N ALA A 35 2.96 12.80 -1.51
CA ALA A 35 2.12 11.60 -1.42
C ALA A 35 1.02 11.74 -0.35
N THR A 36 1.33 12.38 0.78
CA THR A 36 0.35 12.68 1.84
C THR A 36 -0.75 13.60 1.32
N VAL A 37 -0.38 14.67 0.61
CA VAL A 37 -1.35 15.60 0.00
C VAL A 37 -2.22 14.89 -1.03
N LEU A 38 -1.62 14.08 -1.91
CA LEU A 38 -2.37 13.28 -2.88
C LEU A 38 -3.31 12.28 -2.20
N GLY A 39 -2.88 11.65 -1.11
CA GLY A 39 -3.71 10.76 -0.30
C GLY A 39 -4.92 11.48 0.30
N VAL A 40 -4.74 12.72 0.80
CA VAL A 40 -5.84 13.56 1.29
C VAL A 40 -6.82 13.91 0.17
N VAL A 41 -6.32 14.32 -1.00
CA VAL A 41 -7.17 14.58 -2.17
C VAL A 41 -7.95 13.33 -2.58
N GLN A 42 -7.29 12.16 -2.61
CA GLN A 42 -7.94 10.88 -2.87
C GLN A 42 -9.03 10.58 -1.84
N LEU A 43 -8.77 10.80 -0.54
CA LEU A 43 -9.77 10.60 0.51
C LEU A 43 -10.99 11.52 0.29
N VAL A 44 -10.78 12.80 -0.02
CA VAL A 44 -11.87 13.75 -0.31
C VAL A 44 -12.68 13.29 -1.53
N CYS A 45 -12.01 12.88 -2.61
CA CYS A 45 -12.67 12.33 -3.79
C CYS A 45 -13.46 11.05 -3.48
N CYS A 46 -12.91 10.14 -2.67
CA CYS A 46 -13.59 8.93 -2.22
C CYS A 46 -14.83 9.25 -1.38
N VAL A 47 -14.72 10.16 -0.42
CA VAL A 47 -15.85 10.64 0.40
C VAL A 47 -16.93 11.25 -0.48
N TYR A 48 -16.55 12.15 -1.40
CA TYR A 48 -17.48 12.75 -2.34
C TYR A 48 -18.19 11.70 -3.22
N ALA A 49 -17.44 10.74 -3.76
CA ALA A 49 -17.99 9.67 -4.58
C ALA A 49 -18.96 8.77 -3.79
N ILE A 50 -18.63 8.45 -2.53
CA ILE A 50 -19.50 7.70 -1.62
C ILE A 50 -20.82 8.45 -1.43
N PHE A 51 -20.77 9.73 -1.04
CA PHE A 51 -21.97 10.54 -0.85
C PHE A 51 -22.79 10.71 -2.13
N ALA A 52 -22.13 10.94 -3.27
CA ALA A 52 -22.80 11.09 -4.56
C ALA A 52 -23.49 9.79 -5.01
N LEU A 53 -22.88 8.63 -4.74
CA LEU A 53 -23.45 7.32 -5.05
C LEU A 53 -24.58 6.94 -4.09
N GLU A 54 -24.43 7.22 -2.79
CA GLU A 54 -25.49 7.03 -1.79
C GLU A 54 -26.71 7.89 -2.09
N ARG A 55 -26.51 9.17 -2.45
CA ARG A 55 -27.61 10.05 -2.87
C ARG A 55 -28.34 9.54 -4.12
N ARG A 56 -27.64 8.87 -5.04
CA ARG A 56 -28.25 8.25 -6.23
C ARG A 56 -28.97 6.94 -5.93
N SER A 57 -28.55 6.20 -4.91
CA SER A 57 -29.15 4.91 -4.55
C SER A 57 -30.41 5.06 -3.70
N GLU A 58 -30.49 6.08 -2.84
CA GLU A 58 -31.70 6.42 -2.07
C GLU A 58 -32.89 6.75 -2.96
N LEU A 59 -32.65 7.19 -4.20
CA LEU A 59 -33.67 7.43 -5.22
C LEU A 59 -34.22 6.16 -5.88
N LYS A 60 -33.61 4.97 -5.68
CA LYS A 60 -33.94 3.78 -6.47
C LYS A 60 -34.49 2.57 -5.72
N THR A 61 -34.17 2.30 -4.46
CA THR A 61 -34.78 1.16 -3.74
C THR A 61 -34.51 1.15 -2.23
N THR A 62 -35.57 1.01 -1.43
CA THR A 62 -35.57 0.96 0.05
C THR A 62 -34.97 -0.32 0.66
N ALA A 63 -34.58 -1.32 -0.14
CA ALA A 63 -34.28 -2.68 0.35
C ALA A 63 -32.78 -3.08 0.38
N GLN A 64 -31.86 -2.28 -0.18
CA GLN A 64 -30.45 -2.69 -0.35
C GLN A 64 -29.47 -1.87 0.50
N ARG A 65 -29.90 -1.47 1.71
CA ARG A 65 -29.19 -0.50 2.56
C ARG A 65 -28.01 -1.08 3.39
N SER A 66 -27.76 -2.38 3.36
CA SER A 66 -26.84 -3.02 4.33
C SER A 66 -25.39 -3.20 3.84
N GLN A 67 -25.13 -3.27 2.52
CA GLN A 67 -23.79 -3.65 2.02
C GLN A 67 -22.86 -2.48 1.66
N LEU A 68 -23.38 -1.27 1.50
CA LEU A 68 -22.59 -0.08 1.17
C LEU A 68 -21.73 0.40 2.36
N SER A 69 -22.19 0.24 3.61
CA SER A 69 -21.43 0.74 4.78
C SER A 69 -20.07 0.06 4.95
N SER A 70 -19.97 -1.28 4.89
CA SER A 70 -18.70 -1.96 5.19
C SER A 70 -17.65 -1.80 4.09
N ILE A 71 -18.06 -1.70 2.82
CA ILE A 71 -17.14 -1.47 1.69
C ILE A 71 -16.60 -0.04 1.75
N ASN A 72 -17.48 0.93 2.01
CA ASN A 72 -17.12 2.34 2.13
C ASN A 72 -16.18 2.55 3.33
N VAL A 73 -16.46 1.94 4.49
CA VAL A 73 -15.57 2.00 5.67
C VAL A 73 -14.20 1.40 5.36
N ALA A 74 -14.14 0.25 4.69
CA ALA A 74 -12.85 -0.36 4.33
C ALA A 74 -12.04 0.52 3.36
N LEU A 75 -12.70 1.17 2.40
CA LEU A 75 -12.07 2.10 1.47
C LEU A 75 -11.54 3.34 2.19
N LEU A 76 -12.35 3.94 3.08
CA LEU A 76 -11.93 5.09 3.88
C LEU A 76 -10.74 4.75 4.79
N LEU A 77 -10.76 3.57 5.42
CA LEU A 77 -9.68 3.11 6.28
C LEU A 77 -8.40 2.80 5.48
N ALA A 78 -8.53 2.28 4.25
CA ALA A 78 -7.40 2.12 3.34
C ALA A 78 -6.77 3.48 2.94
N CYS A 79 -7.59 4.48 2.63
CA CYS A 79 -7.10 5.83 2.35
C CYS A 79 -6.45 6.46 3.58
N LEU A 80 -7.07 6.36 4.75
CA LEU A 80 -6.53 6.93 6.00
C LEU A 80 -5.21 6.30 6.40
N SER A 81 -5.08 4.97 6.25
CA SER A 81 -3.83 4.26 6.52
C SER A 81 -2.73 4.61 5.51
N ALA A 82 -3.05 4.80 4.22
CA ALA A 82 -2.07 5.28 3.24
C ALA A 82 -1.57 6.71 3.53
N ILE A 83 -2.45 7.60 4.01
CA ILE A 83 -2.08 8.94 4.50
C ILE A 83 -1.16 8.81 5.72
N GLY A 84 -1.54 7.98 6.71
CA GLY A 84 -0.74 7.74 7.91
C GLY A 84 0.65 7.20 7.59
N LEU A 85 0.75 6.25 6.66
CA LEU A 85 2.01 5.73 6.15
C LEU A 85 2.90 6.83 5.56
N SER A 86 2.34 7.64 4.67
CA SER A 86 3.06 8.73 3.99
C SER A 86 3.52 9.81 4.98
N LEU A 87 2.68 10.12 5.98
CA LEU A 87 2.99 11.06 7.04
C LEU A 87 4.10 10.54 7.96
N CYS A 88 4.01 9.29 8.42
CA CYS A 88 5.05 8.66 9.23
C CYS A 88 6.39 8.63 8.50
N LYS A 89 6.39 8.28 7.20
CA LYS A 89 7.59 8.28 6.38
C LYS A 89 8.21 9.67 6.25
N MET A 90 7.39 10.70 6.06
CA MET A 90 7.83 12.10 6.04
C MET A 90 8.46 12.50 7.38
N LEU A 91 7.82 12.17 8.50
CA LEU A 91 8.35 12.45 9.85
C LEU A 91 9.67 11.71 10.09
N ASN A 92 9.79 10.45 9.69
CA ASN A 92 11.03 9.67 9.80
C ASN A 92 12.19 10.29 9.01
N CYS A 93 11.89 10.91 7.87
CA CYS A 93 12.91 11.61 7.08
C CYS A 93 13.30 12.98 7.67
N LEU A 94 12.36 13.70 8.30
CA LEU A 94 12.61 15.00 8.92
C LEU A 94 13.28 14.90 10.30
N PHE A 95 13.04 13.82 11.03
CA PHE A 95 13.53 13.61 12.40
C PHE A 95 14.49 12.42 12.50
N ALA A 96 15.29 12.18 11.46
CA ALA A 96 16.24 11.07 11.39
C ALA A 96 17.27 11.07 12.55
N ASP A 97 17.52 12.23 13.18
CA ASP A 97 18.46 12.37 14.32
C ASP A 97 17.77 12.32 15.70
N GLY A 98 16.43 12.23 15.73
CA GLY A 98 15.61 12.32 16.93
C GLY A 98 15.35 10.96 17.59
N GLY A 99 16.37 10.34 18.19
CA GLY A 99 16.40 8.91 18.55
C GLY A 99 15.11 8.26 19.12
N ARG A 100 14.44 8.86 20.12
CA ARG A 100 13.22 8.27 20.73
C ARG A 100 11.96 8.44 19.88
N THR A 101 11.77 9.62 19.28
CA THR A 101 10.61 9.92 18.40
C THR A 101 10.70 9.15 17.09
N GLU A 102 11.91 8.90 16.61
CA GLU A 102 12.20 8.14 15.40
C GLU A 102 11.70 6.69 15.49
N SER A 103 11.95 6.03 16.63
CA SER A 103 11.57 4.61 16.81
C SER A 103 10.05 4.42 16.78
N VAL A 104 9.29 5.35 17.36
CA VAL A 104 7.83 5.31 17.38
C VAL A 104 7.26 5.59 15.99
N ALA A 105 7.77 6.62 15.30
CA ALA A 105 7.31 6.98 13.97
C ALA A 105 7.63 5.89 12.93
N ARG A 106 8.76 5.18 13.06
CA ARG A 106 9.10 3.99 12.26
C ARG A 106 8.13 2.83 12.51
N ILE A 107 7.83 2.50 13.77
CA ILE A 107 6.86 1.43 14.09
C ILE A 107 5.46 1.78 13.56
N ALA A 108 5.06 3.05 13.71
CA ALA A 108 3.79 3.54 13.17
C ALA A 108 3.73 3.44 11.64
N GLU A 109 4.84 3.72 10.94
CA GLU A 109 4.95 3.56 9.47
C GLU A 109 4.57 2.14 9.03
N ILE A 110 5.19 1.12 9.61
CA ILE A 110 4.89 -0.28 9.26
C ILE A 110 3.49 -0.69 9.69
N PHE A 111 3.02 -0.22 10.85
CA PHE A 111 1.64 -0.48 11.25
C PHE A 111 0.63 0.05 10.22
N PHE A 112 0.83 1.28 9.74
CA PHE A 112 -0.02 1.88 8.70
C PHE A 112 0.11 1.15 7.36
N LEU A 113 1.30 0.66 7.00
CA LEU A 113 1.48 -0.21 5.85
C LEU A 113 0.61 -1.48 5.96
N CYS A 114 0.75 -2.24 7.05
CA CYS A 114 -0.03 -3.46 7.30
C CYS A 114 -1.54 -3.19 7.28
N MET A 115 -1.98 -2.09 7.91
CA MET A 115 -3.38 -1.65 7.89
C MET A 115 -3.86 -1.35 6.47
N SER A 116 -3.06 -0.66 5.67
CA SER A 116 -3.42 -0.32 4.29
C SER A 116 -3.56 -1.56 3.41
N GLU A 117 -2.64 -2.53 3.52
CA GLU A 117 -2.68 -3.80 2.79
C GLU A 117 -3.91 -4.62 3.19
N GLN A 118 -4.20 -4.72 4.49
CA GLN A 118 -5.33 -5.49 4.99
C GLN A 118 -6.68 -4.85 4.60
N CYS A 119 -6.80 -3.53 4.68
CA CYS A 119 -8.01 -2.82 4.25
C CYS A 119 -8.21 -2.95 2.74
N TYR A 120 -7.13 -2.85 1.95
CA TYR A 120 -7.17 -3.06 0.51
C TYR A 120 -7.64 -4.45 0.14
N LEU A 121 -7.06 -5.50 0.73
CA LEU A 121 -7.46 -6.89 0.46
C LEU A 121 -8.91 -7.15 0.84
N PHE A 122 -9.36 -6.61 1.97
CA PHE A 122 -10.75 -6.74 2.39
C PHE A 122 -11.71 -6.02 1.43
N PHE A 123 -11.37 -4.80 1.01
CA PHE A 123 -12.12 -4.05 0.00
C PHE A 123 -12.18 -4.81 -1.33
N ALA A 124 -11.04 -5.24 -1.85
CA ALA A 124 -10.93 -5.99 -3.10
C ALA A 124 -11.73 -7.29 -3.06
N TRP A 125 -11.68 -8.01 -1.93
CA TRP A 125 -12.49 -9.21 -1.71
C TRP A 125 -13.98 -8.90 -1.75
N LYS A 126 -14.44 -7.88 -1.02
CA LYS A 126 -15.86 -7.52 -0.99
C LYS A 126 -16.38 -7.10 -2.37
N ARG A 127 -15.58 -6.32 -3.11
CA ARG A 127 -15.88 -5.92 -4.50
C ARG A 127 -16.02 -7.14 -5.41
N SER A 128 -15.10 -8.10 -5.30
CA SER A 128 -15.05 -9.25 -6.20
C SER A 128 -15.88 -10.45 -5.71
N TYR A 129 -16.41 -10.42 -4.49
CA TYR A 129 -17.14 -11.53 -3.85
C TYR A 129 -18.28 -12.12 -4.70
N PRO A 130 -19.27 -11.32 -5.18
CA PRO A 130 -20.37 -11.88 -5.96
C PRO A 130 -19.87 -12.45 -7.31
N LEU A 131 -18.84 -11.84 -7.89
CA LEU A 131 -18.29 -12.20 -9.20
C LEU A 131 -17.53 -13.53 -9.12
N ILE A 132 -16.62 -13.66 -8.15
CA ILE A 132 -15.84 -14.88 -7.94
C ILE A 132 -16.76 -16.06 -7.63
N LYS A 133 -17.81 -15.84 -6.83
CA LYS A 133 -18.82 -16.87 -6.52
C LYS A 133 -19.51 -17.40 -7.78
N MET A 134 -19.72 -16.56 -8.79
CA MET A 134 -20.33 -16.94 -10.07
C MET A 134 -19.34 -17.56 -11.06
N THR A 135 -18.04 -17.24 -10.96
CA THR A 135 -17.02 -17.73 -11.90
C THR A 135 -16.50 -19.13 -11.54
N SER A 136 -16.14 -19.39 -10.27
CA SER A 136 -15.57 -20.67 -9.86
C SER A 136 -15.72 -20.94 -8.36
N ALA A 137 -16.38 -22.05 -8.01
CA ALA A 137 -16.56 -22.48 -6.62
C ALA A 137 -15.22 -22.83 -5.93
N PHE A 138 -14.26 -23.37 -6.67
CA PHE A 138 -12.93 -23.72 -6.13
C PHE A 138 -12.16 -22.46 -5.71
N VAL A 139 -12.04 -21.49 -6.62
CA VAL A 139 -11.36 -20.21 -6.35
C VAL A 139 -12.06 -19.46 -5.23
N PHE A 140 -13.39 -19.49 -5.20
CA PHE A 140 -14.16 -18.89 -4.12
C PHE A 140 -13.84 -19.51 -2.75
N LYS A 141 -13.79 -20.85 -2.65
CA LYS A 141 -13.46 -21.55 -1.39
C LYS A 141 -12.05 -21.21 -0.93
N TYR A 142 -11.09 -21.20 -1.86
CA TYR A 142 -9.71 -20.83 -1.58
C TYR A 142 -9.59 -19.39 -1.06
N LEU A 143 -10.05 -18.40 -1.84
CA LEU A 143 -9.97 -16.99 -1.44
C LEU A 143 -10.72 -16.68 -0.15
N ARG A 144 -11.87 -17.34 0.09
CA ARG A 144 -12.61 -17.19 1.34
C ARG A 144 -11.82 -17.66 2.55
N MET A 145 -11.05 -18.74 2.43
CA MET A 145 -10.16 -19.20 3.50
C MET A 145 -8.98 -18.25 3.64
N THR A 146 -8.36 -17.86 2.53
CA THR A 146 -7.19 -16.99 2.54
C THR A 146 -7.50 -15.65 3.21
N ILE A 147 -8.62 -15.00 2.88
CA ILE A 147 -9.07 -13.72 3.48
C ILE A 147 -9.24 -13.78 5.00
N LYS A 148 -9.51 -14.96 5.59
CA LYS A 148 -9.55 -15.10 7.05
C LYS A 148 -8.16 -15.06 7.69
N VAL A 149 -7.14 -15.48 6.93
CA VAL A 149 -5.74 -15.59 7.39
C VAL A 149 -4.93 -14.34 6.99
N THR A 150 -5.41 -13.50 6.08
CA THR A 150 -4.69 -12.29 5.64
C THR A 150 -4.28 -11.34 6.77
N PRO A 151 -5.06 -11.12 7.87
CA PRO A 151 -4.59 -10.27 8.96
C PRO A 151 -3.32 -10.84 9.62
N ILE A 152 -3.24 -12.16 9.76
CA ILE A 152 -2.07 -12.80 10.37
C ILE A 152 -0.85 -12.64 9.46
N ILE A 153 -1.02 -12.85 8.14
CA ILE A 153 0.06 -12.74 7.16
C ILE A 153 0.55 -11.28 7.09
N THR A 154 -0.36 -10.33 6.89
CA THR A 154 -0.01 -8.90 6.75
C THR A 154 0.63 -8.33 8.01
N PHE A 155 0.16 -8.68 9.21
CA PHE A 155 0.74 -8.18 10.46
C PHE A 155 1.98 -8.96 10.92
N SER A 156 2.30 -10.11 10.31
CA SER A 156 3.48 -10.89 10.68
C SER A 156 4.79 -10.12 10.50
N GLN A 157 4.85 -9.22 9.51
CA GLN A 157 6.02 -8.36 9.27
C GLN A 157 6.24 -7.29 10.37
N LEU A 158 5.22 -6.99 11.18
CA LEU A 158 5.30 -5.98 12.24
C LEU A 158 6.15 -6.46 13.42
N ILE A 159 6.09 -7.75 13.76
CA ILE A 159 6.82 -8.34 14.89
C ILE A 159 8.35 -8.19 14.73
N PRO A 160 8.99 -8.70 13.65
CA PRO A 160 10.43 -8.57 13.49
C PRO A 160 10.86 -7.11 13.38
N TYR A 161 10.00 -6.23 12.86
CA TYR A 161 10.27 -4.80 12.80
C TYR A 161 10.33 -4.16 14.19
N ILE A 162 9.34 -4.43 15.06
CA ILE A 162 9.36 -3.96 16.45
C ILE A 162 10.61 -4.48 17.17
N VAL A 163 10.94 -5.77 17.01
CA VAL A 163 12.14 -6.36 17.60
C VAL A 163 13.39 -5.62 17.12
N TYR A 164 13.53 -5.40 15.81
CA TYR A 164 14.67 -4.69 15.23
C TYR A 164 14.87 -3.30 15.83
N TYR A 165 13.79 -2.54 16.06
CA TYR A 165 13.89 -1.18 16.63
C TYR A 165 14.04 -1.14 18.15
N MET A 166 13.57 -2.16 18.87
CA MET A 166 13.73 -2.26 20.33
C MET A 166 15.09 -2.81 20.76
N MET A 167 15.81 -3.50 19.88
CA MET A 167 17.17 -3.97 20.15
C MET A 167 18.18 -2.83 20.16
N SER A 168 18.97 -2.76 21.23
CA SER A 168 20.12 -1.84 21.38
C SER A 168 21.21 -2.12 20.35
N GLU A 169 21.44 -3.39 20.02
CA GLU A 169 22.38 -3.81 19.00
C GLU A 169 21.63 -4.31 17.77
N LYS A 170 21.87 -3.68 16.61
CA LYS A 170 21.23 -4.05 15.35
C LYS A 170 21.83 -5.35 14.83
N SER A 171 21.08 -6.44 14.94
CA SER A 171 21.48 -7.74 14.39
C SER A 171 21.14 -7.83 12.89
N PRO A 172 22.10 -8.21 12.02
CA PRO A 172 21.83 -8.39 10.59
C PRO A 172 20.82 -9.52 10.33
N ALA A 173 20.78 -10.54 11.19
CA ALA A 173 19.83 -11.64 11.07
C ALA A 173 18.37 -11.15 11.19
N VAL A 174 18.11 -10.22 12.12
CA VAL A 174 16.76 -9.65 12.31
C VAL A 174 16.36 -8.77 11.13
N SER A 175 17.32 -8.01 10.57
CA SER A 175 17.09 -7.22 9.34
C SER A 175 16.67 -8.12 8.17
N ILE A 176 17.42 -9.20 7.91
CA ILE A 176 17.13 -10.14 6.82
C ILE A 176 15.74 -10.76 6.99
N VAL A 177 15.37 -11.15 8.21
CA VAL A 177 14.05 -11.73 8.49
C VAL A 177 12.94 -10.70 8.22
N TYR A 178 13.11 -9.46 8.65
CA TYR A 178 12.18 -8.38 8.38
C TYR A 178 12.03 -8.13 6.87
N ASP A 179 13.12 -7.94 6.14
CA ASP A 179 13.10 -7.65 4.70
C ASP A 179 12.46 -8.79 3.91
N SER A 180 12.75 -10.03 4.30
CA SER A 180 12.16 -11.23 3.69
C SER A 180 10.65 -11.32 3.91
N LEU A 181 10.18 -11.04 5.13
CA LEU A 181 8.75 -11.05 5.46
C LEU A 181 8.00 -9.91 4.77
N MET A 182 8.64 -8.74 4.65
CA MET A 182 8.08 -7.62 3.91
C MET A 182 7.91 -7.95 2.42
N ALA A 183 8.94 -8.53 1.80
CA ALA A 183 8.88 -8.96 0.41
C ALA A 183 7.81 -10.04 0.19
N LEU A 184 7.73 -11.02 1.10
CA LEU A 184 6.75 -12.11 1.03
C LEU A 184 5.31 -11.59 1.18
N THR A 185 5.08 -10.67 2.11
CA THR A 185 3.76 -10.05 2.33
C THR A 185 3.34 -9.25 1.11
N GLY A 186 4.24 -8.42 0.56
CA GLY A 186 3.97 -7.66 -0.66
C GLY A 186 3.65 -8.57 -1.87
N ALA A 187 4.40 -9.67 -2.04
CA ALA A 187 4.15 -10.66 -3.08
C ALA A 187 2.80 -11.36 -2.91
N PHE A 188 2.44 -11.69 -1.67
CA PHE A 188 1.16 -12.31 -1.33
C PHE A 188 -0.03 -11.37 -1.61
N VAL A 189 0.02 -10.12 -1.14
CA VAL A 189 -1.01 -9.10 -1.37
C VAL A 189 -1.21 -8.90 -2.88
N THR A 190 -0.13 -8.75 -3.63
CA THR A 190 -0.15 -8.58 -5.09
C THR A 190 -0.75 -9.79 -5.79
N SER A 191 -0.38 -11.01 -5.37
CA SER A 191 -0.90 -12.25 -5.96
C SER A 191 -2.41 -12.39 -5.74
N MET A 192 -2.90 -12.06 -4.54
CA MET A 192 -4.32 -12.07 -4.23
C MET A 192 -5.08 -11.07 -5.12
N ASP A 193 -4.54 -9.88 -5.31
CA ASP A 193 -5.15 -8.87 -6.17
C ASP A 193 -5.20 -9.31 -7.63
N ILE A 194 -4.12 -9.87 -8.15
CA ILE A 194 -4.07 -10.43 -9.52
C ILE A 194 -5.17 -11.49 -9.69
N ILE A 195 -5.35 -12.40 -8.73
CA ILE A 195 -6.40 -13.42 -8.80
C ILE A 195 -7.79 -12.77 -8.83
N MET A 196 -8.05 -11.81 -7.94
CA MET A 196 -9.34 -11.12 -7.84
C MET A 196 -9.66 -10.31 -9.11
N VAL A 197 -8.70 -9.58 -9.64
CA VAL A 197 -8.81 -8.81 -10.89
C VAL A 197 -8.97 -9.75 -12.09
N THR A 198 -8.25 -10.86 -12.12
CA THR A 198 -8.40 -11.87 -13.19
C THR A 198 -9.81 -12.47 -13.19
N CYS A 199 -10.36 -12.78 -12.01
CA CYS A 199 -11.76 -13.22 -11.89
C CYS A 199 -12.74 -12.14 -12.37
N PHE A 200 -12.48 -10.88 -12.03
CA PHE A 200 -13.28 -9.74 -12.49
C PHE A 200 -13.28 -9.63 -14.02
N ILE A 201 -12.10 -9.68 -14.66
CA ILE A 201 -11.96 -9.62 -16.12
C ILE A 201 -12.63 -10.82 -16.80
N LYS A 202 -12.44 -12.04 -16.27
CA LYS A 202 -13.10 -13.24 -16.80
C LYS A 202 -14.62 -13.15 -16.73
N TYR A 203 -15.14 -12.59 -15.63
CA TYR A 203 -16.57 -12.34 -15.50
C TYR A 203 -17.05 -11.32 -16.55
N LEU A 204 -16.36 -10.19 -16.70
CA LEU A 204 -16.72 -9.18 -17.69
C LEU A 204 -16.75 -9.75 -19.10
N ARG A 205 -15.74 -10.52 -19.52
CA ARG A 205 -15.72 -11.15 -20.85
C ARG A 205 -16.90 -12.09 -21.07
N LYS A 206 -17.30 -12.84 -20.04
CA LYS A 206 -18.47 -13.74 -20.11
C LYS A 206 -19.80 -12.98 -20.20
N VAL A 207 -19.86 -11.77 -19.64
CA VAL A 207 -21.04 -10.91 -19.68
C VAL A 207 -21.04 -10.02 -20.93
N GLU A 208 -19.90 -9.68 -21.51
CA GLU A 208 -19.80 -8.88 -22.75
C GLU A 208 -20.46 -9.59 -23.95
N ASP A 209 -20.48 -10.92 -23.95
CA ASP A 209 -21.30 -11.74 -24.88
C ASP A 209 -22.83 -11.52 -24.71
N ARG A 210 -23.26 -10.80 -23.66
CA ARG A 210 -24.64 -10.44 -23.33
C ARG A 210 -24.74 -8.95 -22.94
N LEU A 211 -25.01 -8.05 -23.90
CA LEU A 211 -25.34 -6.62 -23.70
C LEU A 211 -24.88 -6.02 -22.34
N PRO A 212 -23.69 -5.37 -22.27
CA PRO A 212 -23.09 -4.97 -21.00
C PRO A 212 -23.98 -4.00 -20.22
N ASP A 213 -24.29 -4.33 -18.97
CA ASP A 213 -24.96 -3.40 -18.06
C ASP A 213 -24.01 -2.20 -17.79
N PRO A 214 -24.45 -0.97 -18.09
CA PRO A 214 -23.62 0.24 -17.99
C PRO A 214 -23.03 0.48 -16.59
N SER A 215 -23.61 -0.12 -15.56
CA SER A 215 -23.12 -0.05 -14.17
C SER A 215 -21.72 -0.68 -14.00
N PHE A 216 -21.41 -1.74 -14.74
CA PHE A 216 -20.12 -2.42 -14.64
C PHE A 216 -18.99 -1.66 -15.32
N VAL A 217 -19.27 -0.97 -16.43
CA VAL A 217 -18.29 -0.12 -17.14
C VAL A 217 -17.85 1.05 -16.25
N ILE A 218 -18.79 1.61 -15.48
CA ILE A 218 -18.52 2.69 -14.53
C ILE A 218 -17.59 2.20 -13.41
N ILE A 219 -17.88 1.05 -12.80
CA ILE A 219 -17.05 0.46 -11.75
C ILE A 219 -15.63 0.15 -12.26
N ALA A 220 -15.51 -0.40 -13.48
CA ALA A 220 -14.22 -0.70 -14.09
C ALA A 220 -13.39 0.57 -14.36
N LYS A 221 -14.01 1.63 -14.89
CA LYS A 221 -13.34 2.91 -15.14
C LYS A 221 -12.83 3.57 -13.85
N TYR A 222 -13.66 3.66 -12.81
CA TYR A 222 -13.23 4.21 -11.53
C TYR A 222 -12.18 3.33 -10.83
N GLY A 223 -12.27 2.01 -10.99
CA GLY A 223 -11.25 1.07 -10.52
C GLY A 223 -9.90 1.32 -11.18
N CYS A 224 -9.85 1.44 -12.51
CA CYS A 224 -8.61 1.75 -13.24
C CYS A 224 -8.02 3.12 -12.86
N ILE A 225 -8.86 4.15 -12.75
CA ILE A 225 -8.40 5.49 -12.35
C ILE A 225 -7.83 5.45 -10.93
N SER A 226 -8.50 4.76 -9.99
CA SER A 226 -7.99 4.60 -8.63
C SER A 226 -6.66 3.86 -8.59
N VAL A 227 -6.48 2.80 -9.39
CA VAL A 227 -5.21 2.05 -9.46
C VAL A 227 -4.11 2.91 -10.08
N LEU A 228 -4.40 3.67 -11.14
CA LEU A 228 -3.43 4.59 -11.76
C LEU A 228 -2.98 5.69 -10.79
N ILE A 229 -3.90 6.26 -10.02
CA ILE A 229 -3.58 7.27 -9.00
C ILE A 229 -2.74 6.65 -7.87
N SER A 230 -3.13 5.47 -7.38
CA SER A 230 -2.40 4.77 -6.32
C SER A 230 -0.99 4.33 -6.76
N PHE A 231 -0.82 3.84 -8.00
CA PHE A 231 0.50 3.50 -8.55
C PHE A 231 1.36 4.74 -8.84
N GLY A 232 0.76 5.81 -9.37
CA GLY A 232 1.43 7.09 -9.57
C GLY A 232 1.96 7.68 -8.26
N ALA A 233 1.24 7.47 -7.15
CA ALA A 233 1.67 7.90 -5.81
C ALA A 233 2.75 6.99 -5.19
N THR A 234 2.77 5.68 -5.49
CA THR A 234 3.66 4.70 -4.83
C THR A 234 4.99 4.42 -5.57
N VAL A 235 5.03 4.56 -6.90
CA VAL A 235 6.27 4.43 -7.69
C VAL A 235 7.41 5.36 -7.22
N PRO A 236 7.17 6.66 -6.93
CA PRO A 236 8.24 7.52 -6.41
C PRO A 236 8.68 7.12 -4.99
N ILE A 237 7.81 6.52 -4.17
CA ILE A 237 8.09 6.13 -2.78
C ILE A 237 9.04 4.92 -2.70
N ARG A 238 8.97 3.97 -3.67
CA ARG A 238 9.87 2.80 -3.73
C ARG A 238 11.25 3.13 -4.30
N ARG A 239 11.35 4.04 -5.26
CA ARG A 239 12.65 4.44 -5.83
C ARG A 239 13.57 5.07 -4.79
N SER A 240 13.04 5.81 -3.81
CA SER A 240 13.83 6.39 -2.72
C SER A 240 14.40 5.36 -1.74
N CYS A 241 13.84 4.14 -1.68
CA CYS A 241 14.35 3.06 -0.81
C CYS A 241 15.41 2.18 -1.52
N ILE A 242 15.37 2.06 -2.85
CA ILE A 242 16.30 1.20 -3.61
C ILE A 242 17.70 1.84 -3.73
N PHE A 243 17.82 3.16 -3.56
CA PHE A 243 19.12 3.84 -3.58
C PHE A 243 19.92 3.75 -2.27
N LYS A 244 19.49 2.93 -1.30
CA LYS A 244 20.15 2.76 0.02
C LYS A 244 20.55 1.30 0.35
N LEU A 245 20.62 0.43 -0.66
CA LEU A 245 21.31 -0.88 -0.59
C LEU A 245 22.50 -0.86 -1.54
#